data_AF-A0A847JV88-F1
#
_entry.id   AF-A0A847JV88-F1
#
_cell.length_a   1.000
_cell.length_b   1.000
_cell.length_c   1.000
_cell.angle_alpha   90.00
_cell.angle_beta   90.00
_cell.angle_gamma   90.00
#
_symmetry.space_group_name_H-M   'P 1'
#
loop_
_entity.id
_entity.type
_entity.pdbx_description
1 polymer ?
#
loop_
_entity_poly.entity_id
_entity_poly.type
_entity_poly.pdbx_seq_one_letter_code
_entity_poly.pdbx_strand_id
1 'polypeptide(L)'
;MNGTDDRPKIKSWNTADWSLRHELTGPKRRILSVAVAPDGSTVACLSGDTPEQYGLTIWRVSDGTERASYTGSPNKWSTLT
;
A
#
# COMPACT_ATOMS: atom_id res chain seq x y z
N MET A 1 4.97 26.75 4.80
CA MET A 1 4.17 25.54 5.10
C MET A 1 5.12 24.36 4.99
N ASN A 2 5.55 23.79 6.13
CA ASN A 2 6.38 22.59 6.12
C ASN A 2 5.46 21.43 5.74
N GLY A 3 5.48 21.05 4.45
CA GLY A 3 4.67 19.96 3.93
C GLY A 3 5.12 18.64 4.54
N THR A 4 4.55 18.30 5.69
CA THR A 4 4.58 16.92 6.16
C THR A 4 3.84 16.11 5.12
N ASP A 5 4.50 15.08 4.59
CA ASP A 5 3.83 14.12 3.74
C ASP A 5 2.81 13.38 4.60
N ASP A 6 1.58 13.91 4.67
CA ASP A 6 0.47 13.40 5.48
C ASP A 6 -0.12 12.11 4.90
N ARG A 7 0.58 11.49 3.93
CA ARG A 7 0.19 10.19 3.41
C ARG A 7 0.28 9.14 4.51
N PRO A 8 -0.70 8.23 4.60
CA PRO A 8 -0.62 7.11 5.51
C PRO A 8 0.66 6.32 5.24
N LYS A 9 1.39 5.98 6.29
CA LYS A 9 2.62 5.21 6.20
C LYS A 9 2.33 3.77 6.57
N ILE A 10 2.80 2.83 5.75
CA ILE A 10 2.77 1.41 6.10
C ILE A 10 4.17 1.06 6.54
N LYS A 11 4.29 0.39 7.69
CA LYS A 11 5.58 -0.03 8.23
C LYS A 11 5.59 -1.55 8.30
N SER A 12 6.75 -2.13 8.06
CA SER A 12 6.99 -3.54 8.32
C SER A 12 7.98 -3.68 9.46
N TRP A 13 7.72 -4.63 10.36
CA TRP A 13 8.54 -4.88 11.54
C TRP A 13 9.03 -6.32 11.53
N ASN A 14 10.21 -6.53 12.10
CA ASN A 14 10.64 -7.86 12.50
C ASN A 14 9.79 -8.30 13.70
N THR A 15 9.18 -9.48 13.65
CA THR A 15 8.30 -9.98 14.71
C THR A 15 9.05 -10.53 15.92
N ALA A 16 10.35 -10.82 15.79
CA ALA A 16 11.17 -11.34 16.89
C ALA A 16 11.56 -10.25 17.89
N ASP A 17 11.88 -9.06 17.41
CA ASP A 17 12.40 -7.95 18.21
C ASP A 17 11.64 -6.63 18.04
N TRP A 18 10.60 -6.62 17.19
CA TRP A 18 9.79 -5.45 16.83
C TRP A 18 10.59 -4.28 16.22
N SER A 19 11.79 -4.57 15.72
CA SER A 19 12.58 -3.58 14.99
C SER A 19 11.90 -3.21 13.67
N LEU A 20 11.96 -1.92 13.32
CA LEU A 20 11.44 -1.43 12.04
C LEU A 20 12.32 -1.96 10.91
N ARG A 21 11.72 -2.69 9.98
CA ARG A 21 12.42 -3.28 8.83
C ARG A 21 12.35 -2.34 7.62
N HIS A 22 11.15 -1.94 7.22
CA HIS A 22 10.94 -1.02 6.10
C HIS A 22 9.82 -0.02 6.42
N GLU A 23 10.04 1.23 6.02
CA GLU A 23 8.98 2.24 5.90
C GLU A 23 8.50 2.25 4.44
N LEU A 24 7.31 1.72 4.21
CA LEU A 24 6.66 1.71 2.91
C LEU A 24 5.92 3.03 2.76
N THR A 25 6.27 3.80 1.73
CA THR A 25 5.49 4.98 1.34
C THR A 25 4.08 4.50 0.99
N GLY A 26 3.13 4.82 1.86
CA GLY A 26 1.78 4.31 1.69
C GLY A 26 0.99 5.06 0.61
N PRO A 27 -0.21 4.55 0.34
CA PRO A 27 -1.05 5.08 -0.74
C PRO A 27 -1.43 6.54 -0.49
N LYS A 28 -1.68 7.29 -1.56
CA LYS A 28 -2.09 8.72 -1.48
C LYS A 28 -3.46 8.94 -0.84
N ARG A 29 -4.23 7.87 -0.64
CA ARG A 29 -5.59 7.86 -0.10
C ARG A 29 -5.64 7.12 1.22
N ARG A 30 -6.74 7.29 1.95
CA ARG A 30 -6.94 6.58 3.21
C ARG A 30 -6.85 5.06 3.02
N ILE A 31 -6.16 4.39 3.95
CA ILE A 31 -6.12 2.92 4.00
C ILE A 31 -7.47 2.41 4.51
N LEU A 32 -8.09 1.53 3.74
CA LEU A 32 -9.35 0.88 4.07
C LEU A 32 -9.12 -0.51 4.65
N SER A 33 -8.13 -1.24 4.12
CA SER A 33 -7.81 -2.59 4.57
C SER A 33 -6.38 -2.98 4.19
N VAL A 34 -5.80 -3.90 4.95
CA VAL A 34 -4.48 -4.50 4.70
C VAL A 34 -4.60 -6.01 4.86
N ALA A 35 -4.01 -6.76 3.93
CA ALA A 35 -3.94 -8.21 3.97
C ALA A 35 -2.51 -8.69 3.73
N VAL A 36 -2.10 -9.73 4.45
CA VAL A 36 -0.81 -10.41 4.26
C VAL A 36 -1.08 -11.75 3.60
N ALA A 37 -0.29 -12.11 2.59
CA ALA A 37 -0.37 -13.41 1.96
C ALA A 37 -0.02 -14.52 2.99
N PRO A 38 -0.63 -15.72 2.91
CA PRO A 38 -0.36 -16.80 3.88
C PRO A 38 1.11 -17.23 3.95
N ASP A 39 1.85 -17.07 2.85
CA ASP A 39 3.28 -17.34 2.76
C ASP A 39 4.16 -16.24 3.38
N GLY A 40 3.56 -15.13 3.84
CA GLY A 40 4.25 -13.97 4.40
C GLY A 40 5.10 -13.20 3.40
N SER A 41 5.04 -13.51 2.10
CA SER A 41 5.92 -12.92 1.09
C SER A 41 5.43 -11.56 0.60
N THR A 42 4.12 -11.32 0.72
CA THR A 42 3.42 -10.23 0.05
C THR A 42 2.42 -9.56 0.98
N VAL A 43 2.36 -8.23 0.91
CA VAL A 43 1.31 -7.41 1.57
C VAL A 43 0.50 -6.70 0.51
N ALA A 44 -0.81 -6.72 0.65
CA ALA A 44 -1.74 -5.96 -0.15
C ALA A 44 -2.43 -4.90 0.73
N CYS A 45 -2.54 -3.67 0.22
CA CYS A 45 -3.30 -2.60 0.85
C CYS A 45 -4.37 -2.10 -0.11
N LEU A 46 -5.60 -2.06 0.37
CA LEU A 46 -6.69 -1.36 -0.26
C LEU A 46 -6.79 0.04 0.33
N SER A 47 -6.82 1.02 -0.55
CA SER A 47 -6.96 2.43 -0.22
C SER A 47 -8.09 3.05 -1.01
N GLY A 48 -8.71 4.09 -0.46
CA GLY A 48 -9.75 4.82 -1.13
C GLY A 48 -10.49 5.76 -0.22
N ASP A 49 -11.11 6.77 -0.83
CA ASP A 49 -11.92 7.76 -0.11
C ASP A 49 -13.42 7.61 -0.45
N THR A 50 -13.72 7.14 -1.66
CA THR A 50 -15.06 6.85 -2.15
C THR A 50 -15.07 5.50 -2.87
N PRO A 51 -16.24 4.86 -3.08
CA PRO A 51 -16.34 3.62 -3.85
C PRO A 51 -15.76 3.72 -5.27
N GLU A 52 -15.66 4.95 -5.80
CA GLU A 52 -15.20 5.27 -7.14
C GLU A 52 -13.70 5.56 -7.19
N GLN A 53 -13.07 5.76 -6.03
CA GLN A 53 -11.66 6.12 -5.92
C GLN A 53 -10.94 5.12 -5.04
N TYR A 54 -10.64 3.95 -5.63
CA TYR A 54 -9.91 2.89 -4.95
C TYR A 54 -8.52 2.70 -5.56
N GLY A 55 -7.59 2.25 -4.71
CA GLY A 55 -6.26 1.85 -5.09
C GLY A 55 -5.87 0.58 -4.36
N LEU A 56 -5.31 -0.38 -5.10
CA LEU A 56 -4.68 -1.57 -4.54
C LEU A 56 -3.18 -1.44 -4.74
N THR A 57 -2.43 -1.40 -3.66
CA THR A 57 -0.97 -1.43 -3.71
C THR A 57 -0.47 -2.73 -3.09
N ILE A 58 0.50 -3.36 -3.74
CA ILE A 58 1.08 -4.64 -3.35
C ILE A 58 2.57 -4.44 -3.15
N TRP A 59 3.09 -4.87 -2.01
CA TRP A 59 4.52 -4.85 -1.69
C TRP A 59 5.05 -6.25 -1.44
N ARG A 60 6.32 -6.43 -1.76
CA ARG A 60 7.09 -7.60 -1.32
C ARG A 60 7.62 -7.35 0.10
N VAL A 61 7.44 -8.32 0.99
CA VAL A 61 7.84 -8.21 2.41
C VAL A 61 9.35 -8.26 2.60
N SER A 62 10.08 -8.99 1.76
CA SER A 62 11.51 -9.25 1.94
C SER A 62 12.37 -7.99 1.84
N ASP A 63 11.97 -7.06 0.96
CA ASP A 63 12.73 -5.85 0.62
C ASP A 63 11.89 -4.57 0.73
N GLY A 64 10.59 -4.67 1.00
CA GLY A 64 9.68 -3.53 1.07
C GLY A 64 9.42 -2.86 -0.29
N THR A 65 9.75 -3.52 -1.40
CA THR A 65 9.55 -2.94 -2.73
C THR A 65 8.08 -2.98 -3.12
N GLU A 66 7.58 -1.90 -3.70
CA GLU A 66 6.28 -1.89 -4.36
C GLU A 66 6.36 -2.78 -5.60
N ARG A 67 5.56 -3.84 -5.61
CA ARG A 67 5.51 -4.81 -6.70
C ARG A 67 4.48 -4.40 -7.76
N ALA A 68 3.36 -3.84 -7.32
CA ALA A 68 2.31 -3.38 -8.20
C ALA A 68 1.43 -2.33 -7.49
N SER A 69 0.94 -1.37 -8.27
CA SER A 69 -0.17 -0.53 -7.86
C SER A 69 -1.22 -0.47 -8.95
N TYR A 70 -2.47 -0.58 -8.53
CA TYR A 70 -3.65 -0.45 -9.34
C TYR A 70 -4.45 0.71 -8.79
N THR A 71 -4.83 1.65 -9.65
CA THR A 71 -5.76 2.71 -9.26
C THR A 71 -6.94 2.68 -10.21
N GLY A 72 -8.13 2.56 -9.65
CA GLY A 72 -9.37 2.53 -10.40
C GLY A 72 -10.06 3.89 -10.31
N SER A 73 -10.58 4.35 -11.43
CA SER A 73 -11.69 5.29 -11.47
C SER A 73 -12.74 4.68 -12.39
N PRO A 74 -14.03 4.59 -12.00
CA PRO A 74 -15.05 3.90 -12.80
C PRO A 74 -15.21 4.52 -14.20
N ASN A 75 -14.76 5.77 -14.39
CA ASN A 75 -14.82 6.49 -15.66
C ASN A 75 -13.54 6.48 -16.51
N LYS A 76 -12.50 5.74 -16.12
CA LYS A 76 -11.34 5.47 -16.98
C LYS A 76 -10.88 4.03 -16.80
N TRP A 77 -11.37 3.16 -17.67
CA TRP A 77 -10.64 1.94 -17.99
C TRP A 77 -9.38 2.38 -18.76
N SER A 78 -8.24 2.48 -18.08
CA SER A 78 -6.97 2.49 -18.80
C SER A 78 -6.52 1.04 -18.94
N THR A 79 -6.78 0.45 -20.12
CA THR A 79 -6.17 -0.81 -20.52
C THR A 79 -4.66 -0.65 -20.49
N LEU A 80 -3.96 -1.39 -19.63
CA LEU A 80 -2.53 -1.62 -19.84
C LEU A 80 -2.44 -2.53 -21.07
N THR A 81 -1.90 -1.98 -22.16
CA THR A 81 -1.50 -2.75 -23.34
C THR A 81 0.00 -2.97 -23.27
#